data_AF-A0A929TGK5-F1
#
_entry.id   AF-A0A929TGK5-F1
#
_cell.length_a   1.000
_cell.length_b   1.000
_cell.length_c   1.000
_cell.angle_alpha   90.00
_cell.angle_beta   90.00
_cell.angle_gamma   90.00
#
_symmetry.space_group_name_H-M   'P 1'
#
loop_
_entity.id
_entity.type
_entity.pdbx_description
1 polymer ?
#
loop_
_entity_poly.entity_id
_entity_poly.type
_entity_poly.pdbx_seq_one_letter_code
_entity_poly.pdbx_strand_id
1 'polypeptide(L)'
;EVVCENGTVKLPDPYAVVRRSRPNPEKLPGATMPIMVDWKERFIEAYDIELCAWAKSLQEGKLTGPSSWDGYVACVAGDALNASRGNGVFLPVKTIEKPEMYKD
;
A
#
# COMPACT_ATOMS: atom_id res chain seq x y z
N GLU A 1 -4.74 7.10 -5.89
CA GLU A 1 -4.56 7.96 -7.07
C GLU A 1 -3.89 9.23 -6.59
N VAL A 2 -2.93 9.74 -7.35
CA VAL A 2 -2.24 10.98 -7.05
C VAL A 2 -2.71 12.01 -8.06
N VAL A 3 -3.28 13.10 -7.57
CA VAL A 3 -3.71 14.25 -8.38
C VAL A 3 -2.66 15.34 -8.23
N CYS A 4 -1.97 15.64 -9.33
CA CYS A 4 -0.92 16.65 -9.42
C CYS A 4 -1.45 17.89 -10.15
N GLU A 5 -0.66 18.96 -10.15
CA GLU A 5 -1.01 20.23 -10.81
C GLU A 5 -1.35 20.05 -12.31
N ASN A 6 -0.66 19.13 -12.99
CA ASN A 6 -0.75 18.95 -14.45
C ASN A 6 -1.32 17.58 -14.89
N GLY A 7 -1.85 16.78 -13.96
CA GLY A 7 -2.38 15.46 -14.33
C GLY A 7 -2.55 14.50 -13.16
N THR A 8 -2.97 13.27 -13.46
CA THR A 8 -3.20 12.23 -12.45
C THR A 8 -2.42 10.96 -12.75
N VAL A 9 -2.03 10.25 -11.68
CA VAL A 9 -1.39 8.93 -11.76
C VAL A 9 -2.15 7.95 -10.87
N LYS A 10 -2.45 6.76 -11.42
CA LYS A 10 -3.19 5.70 -10.72
C LYS A 10 -2.40 4.40 -10.78
N LEU A 11 -2.45 3.64 -9.69
CA LEU A 11 -1.93 2.27 -9.68
C LEU A 11 -2.70 1.41 -10.70
N PRO A 12 -2.01 0.55 -11.46
CA PRO A 12 -2.69 -0.36 -12.37
C PRO A 12 -3.50 -1.40 -11.58
N ASP A 13 -4.55 -1.91 -12.22
CA ASP A 13 -5.21 -3.12 -11.74
C ASP A 13 -4.23 -4.30 -11.83
N PRO A 14 -4.29 -5.27 -10.88
CA PRO A 14 -3.49 -6.48 -10.98
C PRO A 14 -3.74 -7.19 -12.30
N TYR A 15 -2.68 -7.78 -12.87
CA TYR A 15 -2.81 -8.50 -14.13
C TYR A 15 -3.75 -9.70 -13.99
N ALA A 16 -4.75 -9.79 -14.85
CA ALA A 16 -5.70 -10.88 -14.88
C ALA A 16 -6.23 -11.14 -16.30
N VAL A 17 -6.62 -12.38 -16.57
CA VAL A 17 -7.24 -12.75 -17.84
C VAL A 17 -8.61 -12.09 -17.96
N VAL A 18 -8.81 -11.36 -19.05
CA VAL A 18 -10.12 -10.77 -19.38
C VAL A 18 -11.03 -11.82 -20.00
N ARG A 19 -12.12 -12.14 -19.31
CA ARG A 19 -13.18 -13.03 -19.83
C ARG A 19 -14.23 -12.21 -20.56
N ARG A 20 -14.53 -12.55 -21.81
CA ARG A 20 -15.70 -12.04 -22.55
C ARG A 20 -16.83 -13.06 -22.46
N SER A 21 -18.02 -12.61 -22.09
CA SER A 21 -19.20 -13.46 -21.94
C SER A 21 -20.35 -13.01 -22.82
N ARG A 22 -21.10 -13.98 -23.38
CA ARG A 22 -22.32 -13.72 -24.14
C ARG A 22 -23.45 -13.32 -23.18
N PRO A 23 -24.45 -12.54 -23.64
CA PRO A 23 -25.59 -12.19 -22.83
C PRO A 23 -26.35 -13.44 -22.38
N ASN A 24 -26.80 -13.48 -21.13
CA ASN A 24 -27.85 -14.40 -20.66
C ASN A 24 -28.89 -13.61 -19.84
N PRO A 25 -30.04 -14.21 -19.47
CA PRO A 25 -31.10 -13.50 -18.72
C PRO A 25 -30.68 -12.92 -17.36
N GLU A 26 -29.58 -13.42 -16.77
CA GLU A 26 -29.09 -13.03 -15.44
C GLU A 26 -27.89 -12.05 -15.50
N LYS A 27 -27.20 -11.96 -16.64
CA LYS A 27 -25.96 -11.17 -16.79
C LYS A 27 -25.87 -10.51 -18.17
N LEU A 28 -25.61 -9.21 -18.14
CA LEU A 28 -25.28 -8.42 -19.32
C LEU A 28 -23.97 -8.91 -19.96
N PRO A 29 -23.83 -8.77 -21.30
CA PRO A 29 -22.58 -9.09 -21.97
C PRO A 29 -21.50 -8.12 -21.50
N GLY A 30 -20.31 -8.65 -21.21
CA GLY A 30 -19.23 -7.84 -20.67
C GLY A 30 -17.86 -8.50 -20.74
N ALA A 31 -16.84 -7.66 -20.75
CA ALA A 31 -15.47 -8.01 -20.47
C ALA A 31 -15.24 -7.87 -18.96
N THR A 32 -14.95 -8.97 -18.29
CA THR A 32 -14.75 -9.01 -16.84
C THR A 32 -13.39 -9.57 -16.50
N MET A 33 -12.75 -9.04 -15.47
CA MET A 33 -11.60 -9.66 -14.83
C MET A 33 -11.97 -10.11 -13.42
N PRO A 34 -11.38 -11.21 -12.92
CA PRO A 34 -11.53 -11.60 -11.52
C PRO A 34 -10.91 -10.55 -10.59
N ILE A 35 -11.50 -10.39 -9.41
CA ILE A 35 -10.92 -9.61 -8.32
C ILE A 35 -10.33 -10.61 -7.33
N MET A 36 -9.08 -10.40 -6.89
CA MET A 36 -8.46 -11.23 -5.87
C MET A 36 -9.27 -11.17 -4.57
N VAL A 37 -9.47 -12.34 -3.96
CA VAL A 37 -10.22 -12.49 -2.70
C VAL A 37 -9.31 -12.73 -1.50
N ASP A 38 -8.03 -13.03 -1.73
CA ASP A 38 -7.01 -13.19 -0.68
C ASP A 38 -5.95 -12.09 -0.80
N TRP A 39 -5.71 -11.38 0.30
CA TRP A 39 -4.72 -10.31 0.36
C TRP A 39 -3.29 -10.81 0.18
N LYS A 40 -3.02 -12.08 0.51
CA LYS A 40 -1.68 -12.68 0.36
C LYS A 40 -1.30 -12.76 -1.11
N GLU A 41 -2.24 -13.14 -1.98
CA GLU A 41 -2.02 -13.20 -3.43
C GLU A 41 -1.73 -11.82 -4.01
N ARG A 42 -2.34 -10.77 -3.45
CA ARG A 42 -2.18 -9.39 -3.93
C ARG A 42 -0.76 -8.86 -3.75
N PHE A 43 -0.04 -9.31 -2.73
CA PHE A 43 1.28 -8.79 -2.36
C PHE A 43 2.36 -9.86 -2.26
N ILE A 44 2.13 -11.06 -2.79
CA ILE A 44 3.08 -12.19 -2.67
C ILE A 44 4.49 -11.82 -3.17
N GLU A 45 4.57 -11.16 -4.32
CA GLU A 45 5.84 -10.72 -4.90
C GLU A 45 6.54 -9.64 -4.06
N ALA A 46 5.76 -8.77 -3.40
CA ALA A 46 6.33 -7.74 -2.53
C ALA A 46 7.04 -8.36 -1.31
N TYR A 47 6.48 -9.44 -0.75
CA TYR A 47 7.11 -10.19 0.35
C TYR A 47 8.43 -10.84 -0.08
N ASP A 48 8.47 -11.45 -1.27
CA ASP A 48 9.70 -12.04 -1.79
C ASP A 48 10.77 -10.96 -2.03
N ILE A 49 10.39 -9.84 -2.64
CA ILE A 49 11.28 -8.71 -2.91
C ILE A 49 11.83 -8.12 -1.60
N GLU A 50 10.98 -7.84 -0.60
CA GLU A 50 11.44 -7.19 0.64
C GLU A 50 12.40 -8.09 1.43
N LEU A 51 12.12 -9.39 1.53
CA LEU A 51 12.96 -10.34 2.27
C LEU A 51 14.31 -10.54 1.56
N CYS A 52 14.29 -10.61 0.23
CA CYS A 52 15.52 -10.69 -0.56
C CYS A 52 16.34 -9.39 -0.45
N ALA A 53 15.69 -8.22 -0.50
CA ALA A 53 16.37 -6.93 -0.35
C ALA A 53 16.99 -6.80 1.05
N TRP A 54 16.28 -7.21 2.10
CA TRP A 54 16.81 -7.24 3.45
C TRP A 54 18.04 -8.15 3.58
N ALA A 55 17.97 -9.39 3.08
CA ALA A 55 19.10 -10.31 3.13
C ALA A 55 20.34 -9.76 2.39
N LYS A 56 20.15 -9.11 1.24
CA LYS A 56 21.23 -8.44 0.50
C LYS A 56 21.82 -7.27 1.27
N SER A 57 20.96 -6.45 1.90
CA SER A 57 21.38 -5.29 2.70
C SER A 57 22.33 -5.69 3.85
N LEU A 58 22.11 -6.88 4.44
CA LEU A 58 22.99 -7.44 5.46
C LEU A 58 24.37 -7.83 4.90
N GLN A 59 24.41 -8.43 3.71
CA GLN A 59 25.67 -8.81 3.05
C GLN A 59 26.49 -7.58 2.64
N GLU A 60 25.81 -6.52 2.19
CA GLU A 60 26.42 -5.26 1.78
C GLU A 60 26.81 -4.36 2.97
N GLY A 61 26.38 -4.70 4.19
CA GLY A 61 26.64 -3.91 5.40
C GLY A 61 25.90 -2.57 5.43
N LYS A 62 24.90 -2.39 4.58
CA LYS A 62 24.08 -1.18 4.48
C LYS A 62 22.61 -1.56 4.51
N LEU A 63 21.97 -1.37 5.66
CA LEU A 63 20.54 -1.61 5.83
C LEU A 63 19.74 -0.67 4.90
N THR A 64 18.70 -1.21 4.28
CA THR A 64 17.79 -0.48 3.39
C THR A 64 16.34 -0.86 3.70
N GLY A 65 15.39 -0.04 3.20
CA GLY A 65 13.96 -0.25 3.40
C GLY A 65 13.39 0.53 4.59
N PRO A 66 12.13 0.26 4.96
CA PRO A 66 11.47 0.95 6.07
C PRO A 66 12.20 0.71 7.40
N SER A 67 12.40 1.79 8.15
CA SER A 67 13.09 1.82 9.43
C SER A 67 12.11 1.81 10.61
N SER A 68 12.64 1.70 11.83
CA SER A 68 11.83 1.88 13.05
C SER A 68 11.14 3.25 13.12
N TRP A 69 11.70 4.28 12.47
CA TRP A 69 11.06 5.59 12.40
C TRP A 69 9.76 5.54 11.58
N ASP A 70 9.76 4.82 10.46
CA ASP A 70 8.57 4.66 9.62
C ASP A 70 7.48 3.90 10.39
N GLY A 71 7.87 2.90 11.18
CA GLY A 71 6.98 2.21 12.12
C GLY A 71 6.40 3.14 13.20
N TYR A 72 7.22 4.01 13.80
CA TYR A 72 6.75 5.02 14.76
C TYR A 72 5.72 5.96 14.15
N VAL A 73 5.99 6.52 12.96
CA VAL A 73 5.05 7.43 12.27
C VAL A 73 3.74 6.71 11.93
N ALA A 74 3.80 5.45 11.49
CA ALA A 74 2.62 4.64 11.22
C ALA A 74 1.76 4.43 12.48
N CYS A 75 2.36 4.16 13.63
CA CYS A 75 1.65 4.03 14.90
C CYS A 75 0.99 5.35 15.32
N VAL A 76 1.72 6.48 15.27
CA VAL A 76 1.17 7.81 15.64
C VAL A 76 -0.02 8.18 14.74
N ALA A 77 0.06 7.91 13.44
CA ALA A 77 -1.06 8.12 12.53
C ALA A 77 -2.24 7.19 12.84
N GLY A 78 -1.97 5.90 13.13
CA GLY A 78 -2.98 4.92 13.52
C GLY A 78 -3.74 5.32 14.78
N ASP A 79 -3.03 5.84 15.80
CA ASP A 79 -3.63 6.32 17.05
C ASP A 79 -4.54 7.52 16.80
N ALA A 80 -4.10 8.48 15.98
CA ALA A 80 -4.93 9.64 15.61
C ALA A 80 -6.20 9.22 14.85
N LEU A 81 -6.10 8.25 13.93
CA LEU A 81 -7.23 7.70 13.20
C LEU A 81 -8.21 6.95 14.11
N ASN A 82 -7.70 6.16 15.05
CA ASN A 82 -8.53 5.46 16.04
C ASN A 82 -9.23 6.46 16.95
N ALA A 83 -8.53 7.50 17.40
CA ALA A 83 -9.09 8.55 18.24
C ALA A 83 -10.13 9.39 17.51
N SER A 84 -10.02 9.59 16.19
CA SER A 84 -10.96 10.39 15.36
C SER A 84 -12.20 9.60 14.93
N ARG A 85 -12.17 8.27 15.05
CA ARG A 85 -13.24 7.38 14.57
C ARG A 85 -14.54 7.59 15.33
N GLY A 86 -15.57 8.05 14.60
CA GLY A 86 -16.95 8.18 15.12
C GLY A 86 -17.27 9.55 15.69
N ASN A 87 -16.29 10.46 15.76
CA ASN A 87 -16.45 11.80 16.32
C ASN A 87 -16.69 12.85 15.23
N GLY A 88 -16.26 12.57 13.99
CA GLY A 88 -16.35 13.53 12.88
C GLY A 88 -15.46 14.76 13.05
N VAL A 89 -14.52 14.74 14.00
CA VAL A 89 -13.62 15.85 14.32
C VAL A 89 -12.24 15.58 13.72
N PHE A 90 -11.66 16.62 13.12
CA PHE A 90 -10.27 16.60 12.68
C PHE A 90 -9.32 16.50 13.89
N LEU A 91 -8.45 15.49 13.87
CA LEU A 91 -7.36 15.36 14.83
C LEU A 91 -6.02 15.42 14.08
N PRO A 92 -5.09 16.31 14.45
CA PRO A 92 -3.79 16.38 13.81
C PRO A 92 -2.91 15.20 14.20
N VAL A 93 -2.19 14.65 13.21
CA VAL A 93 -1.10 13.68 13.46
C VAL A 93 0.13 14.47 13.92
N LYS A 94 0.59 14.21 15.16
CA LYS A 94 1.73 14.93 15.76
C LYS A 94 2.89 13.97 16.02
N THR A 95 3.96 14.08 15.24
CA THR A 95 5.20 13.33 15.43
C THR A 95 6.25 14.18 16.15
N ILE A 96 7.23 13.54 16.78
CA ILE A 96 8.47 14.24 17.16
C ILE A 96 9.29 14.62 15.91
N GLU A 97 10.34 15.42 16.08
CA GLU A 97 11.31 15.63 15.00
C GLU A 97 11.98 14.29 14.65
N LYS A 98 12.15 14.02 13.34
CA LYS A 98 12.87 12.83 12.88
C LYS A 98 14.29 12.84 13.48
N PRO A 99 14.69 11.82 14.25
CA PRO A 99 16.04 11.75 14.80
C PRO A 99 17.09 11.66 13.69
N GLU A 100 18.27 12.22 13.93
CA GLU A 100 19.38 12.28 12.96
C GLU A 100 19.79 10.89 12.45
N MET A 101 19.76 9.87 13.32
CA MET A 101 20.09 8.49 12.96
C MET A 101 19.17 7.86 11.89
N TYR A 102 18.02 8.46 11.60
CA TYR A 102 17.09 8.00 10.55
C TYR A 102 17.04 8.96 9.36
N LYS A 103 17.81 10.06 9.39
CA LYS A 103 17.98 10.98 8.27
C LYS A 103 19.16 10.47 7.43
N ASP A 104 18.93 9.38 6.73
CA ASP A 104 19.83 8.93 5.66
C ASP A 104 19.70 9.83 4.41
#